data_AF-A0A2V8U9D3-F1
#
_entry.id   AF-A0A2V8U9D3-F1
#
_cell.length_a   1.000
_cell.length_b   1.000
_cell.length_c   1.000
_cell.angle_alpha   90.00
_cell.angle_beta   90.00
_cell.angle_gamma   90.00
#
_symmetry.space_group_name_H-M   'P 1'
#
loop_
_entity.id
_entity.type
_entity.pdbx_description
1 polymer ?
#
loop_
_entity_poly.entity_id
_entity_poly.type
_entity_poly.pdbx_seq_one_letter_code
_entity_poly.pdbx_strand_id
1 'polypeptide(L)'
;MFLTNALKNSCVRVAILPLLLSLAAGTSRADILTFIYHSPDLGSVLSGTMNGTFEPDDNTFVVTSMGPVDLDGVPGPALPFVDSPDNFLGIGTTLPTVTLDASFMDFFACTDNTCSDGFLFGVGDGVSGLYGGVPVYIVGPSFGNTSSLFDATGWTVTPEPSSLCLGLTMVALALVVRRHSRLGRQISG
;
A
#
# COMPACT_ATOMS: atom_id res chain seq x y z
N MET A 1 -34.23 -28.97 -58.88
CA MET A 1 -34.87 -29.87 -57.90
C MET A 1 -33.96 -29.94 -56.68
N PHE A 2 -34.37 -29.23 -55.61
CA PHE A 2 -34.14 -29.40 -54.17
C PHE A 2 -32.80 -29.89 -53.56
N LEU A 3 -32.19 -29.03 -52.71
CA LEU A 3 -31.67 -29.21 -51.31
C LEU A 3 -30.78 -30.46 -50.99
N THR A 4 -29.72 -30.50 -50.17
CA THR A 4 -29.09 -29.67 -49.10
C THR A 4 -27.84 -30.41 -48.54
N ASN A 5 -27.09 -29.73 -47.63
CA ASN A 5 -26.20 -30.24 -46.56
C ASN A 5 -24.68 -30.19 -46.86
N ALA A 6 -23.78 -29.72 -45.99
CA ALA A 6 -23.89 -29.12 -44.67
C ALA A 6 -22.56 -28.41 -44.35
N LEU A 7 -22.66 -27.30 -43.61
CA LEU A 7 -21.55 -26.63 -42.93
C LEU A 7 -20.75 -27.63 -42.09
N LYS A 8 -19.42 -27.66 -42.26
CA LYS A 8 -18.51 -28.26 -41.28
C LYS A 8 -17.63 -27.19 -40.63
N ASN A 9 -18.12 -26.84 -39.45
CA ASN A 9 -17.54 -26.07 -38.36
C ASN A 9 -16.01 -26.14 -38.18
N SER A 10 -15.48 -24.96 -37.86
CA SER A 10 -14.62 -24.69 -36.69
C SER A 10 -13.16 -25.13 -36.73
N CYS A 11 -12.31 -24.27 -37.29
CA CYS A 11 -10.93 -24.15 -36.84
C CYS A 11 -10.44 -22.70 -36.87
N VAL A 12 -11.20 -21.79 -36.25
CA VAL A 12 -10.67 -20.47 -35.87
C VAL A 12 -10.89 -20.34 -34.36
N ARG A 13 -10.11 -21.09 -33.59
CA ARG A 13 -9.83 -20.73 -32.19
C ARG A 13 -8.96 -19.49 -32.26
N VAL A 14 -9.61 -18.32 -32.32
CA VAL A 14 -8.93 -17.04 -32.14
C VAL A 14 -8.25 -17.10 -30.78
N ALA A 15 -6.93 -17.13 -30.81
CA ALA A 15 -6.07 -17.00 -29.64
C ALA A 15 -6.26 -15.58 -29.08
N ILE A 16 -7.28 -15.41 -28.23
CA ILE A 16 -7.44 -14.23 -27.38
C ILE A 16 -7.22 -14.71 -25.95
N LEU A 17 -5.98 -15.01 -25.59
CA LEU A 17 -5.47 -15.26 -24.22
C LEU A 17 -4.00 -15.72 -24.42
N PRO A 18 -3.01 -14.81 -24.51
CA PRO A 18 -2.37 -14.27 -23.30
C PRO A 18 -1.70 -12.89 -23.51
N LEU A 19 -2.39 -11.89 -24.09
CA LEU A 19 -1.79 -10.54 -24.27
C LEU A 19 -2.19 -9.54 -23.16
N LEU A 20 -2.92 -9.99 -22.14
CA LEU A 20 -3.37 -9.14 -21.02
C LEU A 20 -2.54 -9.30 -19.74
N LEU A 21 -1.53 -10.17 -19.70
CA LEU A 21 -0.65 -10.32 -18.53
C LEU A 21 0.65 -9.50 -18.61
N SER A 22 0.92 -8.79 -19.71
CA SER A 22 2.21 -8.13 -19.95
C SER A 22 2.19 -6.60 -19.82
N LEU A 23 1.21 -6.02 -19.10
CA LEU A 23 1.11 -4.55 -18.87
C LEU A 23 1.10 -4.14 -17.38
N ALA A 24 1.60 -4.97 -16.46
CA ALA A 24 1.55 -4.69 -15.02
C ALA A 24 2.93 -4.46 -14.39
N ALA A 25 3.92 -3.97 -15.14
CA ALA A 25 5.16 -3.45 -14.55
C ALA A 25 5.20 -1.94 -14.80
N GLY A 26 5.10 -1.13 -13.73
CA GLY A 26 5.33 0.31 -13.80
C GLY A 26 4.15 1.23 -13.49
N THR A 27 3.03 0.74 -12.95
CA THR A 27 1.95 1.63 -12.51
C THR A 27 1.94 1.73 -11.00
N SER A 28 2.22 2.92 -10.48
CA SER A 28 2.05 3.24 -9.08
C SER A 28 0.59 3.06 -8.68
N ARG A 29 0.30 2.40 -7.55
CA ARG A 29 -1.08 2.08 -7.13
C ARG A 29 -1.44 2.80 -5.85
N ALA A 30 -2.51 3.59 -5.89
CA ALA A 30 -3.10 4.18 -4.69
C ALA A 30 -3.63 3.06 -3.79
N ASP A 31 -3.25 3.10 -2.52
CA ASP A 31 -3.58 2.05 -1.58
C ASP A 31 -3.78 2.58 -0.15
N ILE A 32 -4.30 1.69 0.70
CA ILE A 32 -4.28 1.85 2.15
C ILE A 32 -3.34 0.79 2.71
N LEU A 33 -2.35 1.21 3.48
CA LEU A 33 -1.43 0.35 4.18
C LEU A 33 -1.84 0.29 5.65
N THR A 34 -2.22 -0.88 6.14
CA THR A 34 -2.36 -1.10 7.58
C THR A 34 -1.01 -1.51 8.13
N PHE A 35 -0.54 -0.84 9.18
CA PHE A 35 0.76 -1.11 9.80
C PHE A 35 0.62 -1.42 11.28
N ILE A 36 1.57 -2.22 11.77
CA ILE A 36 1.83 -2.49 13.17
C ILE A 36 3.34 -2.38 13.36
N TYR A 37 3.75 -1.63 14.37
CA TYR A 37 5.12 -1.57 14.85
C TYR A 37 5.17 -1.93 16.33
N HIS A 38 5.78 -3.07 16.65
CA HIS A 38 6.10 -3.46 18.01
C HIS A 38 7.51 -2.97 18.34
N SER A 39 7.64 -1.95 19.20
CA SER A 39 8.95 -1.48 19.67
C SER A 39 9.47 -2.43 20.75
N PRO A 40 10.54 -3.21 20.50
CA PRO A 40 11.03 -4.17 21.48
C PRO A 40 11.58 -3.49 22.74
N ASP A 41 12.23 -2.34 22.57
CA ASP A 41 12.86 -1.58 23.65
C ASP A 41 11.82 -0.91 24.55
N LEU A 42 10.74 -0.40 23.96
CA LEU A 42 9.68 0.31 24.70
C LEU A 42 8.58 -0.64 25.18
N GLY A 43 8.47 -1.84 24.58
CA GLY A 43 7.40 -2.79 24.84
C GLY A 43 6.02 -2.30 24.39
N SER A 44 5.97 -1.28 23.53
CA SER A 44 4.74 -0.65 23.03
C SER A 44 4.44 -1.07 21.59
N VAL A 45 3.17 -0.97 21.23
CA VAL A 45 2.64 -1.30 19.90
C VAL A 45 1.97 -0.06 19.31
N LEU A 46 2.57 0.49 18.26
CA LEU A 46 1.95 1.51 17.42
C LEU A 46 1.28 0.83 16.24
N SER A 47 0.02 1.14 15.98
CA SER A 47 -0.71 0.59 14.83
C SER A 47 -1.57 1.65 14.18
N GLY A 48 -1.86 1.51 12.88
CA GLY A 48 -2.76 2.42 12.20
C GLY A 48 -2.83 2.15 10.71
N THR A 49 -3.36 3.14 9.99
CA THR A 49 -3.41 3.10 8.53
C THR A 49 -2.74 4.31 7.90
N MET A 50 -2.14 4.07 6.73
CA MET A 50 -1.53 5.09 5.89
C MET A 50 -2.21 5.05 4.53
N ASN A 51 -2.55 6.22 4.00
CA ASN A 51 -3.00 6.34 2.62
C ASN A 51 -1.81 6.82 1.80
N GLY A 52 -1.70 6.31 0.58
CA GLY A 52 -0.52 6.59 -0.23
C GLY A 52 -0.52 5.85 -1.55
N THR A 53 0.65 5.78 -2.15
CA THR A 53 0.84 5.10 -3.44
C THR A 53 2.07 4.20 -3.38
N PHE A 54 1.93 2.97 -3.86
CA PHE A 54 3.08 2.11 -4.11
C PHE A 54 3.87 2.61 -5.30
N GLU A 55 5.19 2.64 -5.16
CA GLU A 55 6.12 2.79 -6.26
C GLU A 55 6.19 1.50 -7.11
N PRO A 56 6.77 1.55 -8.32
CA PRO A 56 6.88 0.40 -9.21
C PRO A 56 7.67 -0.80 -8.70
N ASP A 57 8.35 -0.69 -7.55
CA ASP A 57 9.12 -1.76 -6.93
C ASP A 57 8.28 -2.69 -6.04
N ASP A 58 6.98 -2.40 -5.86
CA ASP A 58 6.05 -3.11 -4.99
C ASP A 58 6.50 -3.22 -3.53
N ASN A 59 7.44 -2.38 -3.09
CA ASN A 59 7.98 -2.35 -1.72
C ASN A 59 7.89 -0.96 -1.10
N THR A 60 8.11 0.08 -1.90
CA THR A 60 8.17 1.45 -1.44
C THR A 60 6.77 2.07 -1.50
N PHE A 61 6.32 2.64 -0.39
CA PHE A 61 5.02 3.26 -0.25
C PHE A 61 5.18 4.74 0.12
N VAL A 62 4.82 5.62 -0.80
CA VAL A 62 4.82 7.07 -0.57
C VAL A 62 3.53 7.45 0.13
N VAL A 63 3.66 7.91 1.38
CA VAL A 63 2.54 8.21 2.26
C VAL A 63 2.03 9.63 1.99
N THR A 64 0.73 9.81 1.80
CA THR A 64 0.11 11.12 1.55
C THR A 64 -0.74 11.61 2.72
N SER A 65 -1.26 10.69 3.54
CA SER A 65 -1.99 11.04 4.75
C SER A 65 -2.09 9.86 5.71
N MET A 66 -2.33 10.15 6.99
CA MET A 66 -2.66 9.14 7.99
C MET A 66 -4.16 8.89 8.10
N GLY A 67 -4.52 7.64 8.35
CA GLY A 67 -5.81 7.29 8.96
C GLY A 67 -5.72 7.27 10.49
N PRO A 68 -6.64 6.58 11.17
CA PRO A 68 -6.57 6.37 12.61
C PRO A 68 -5.28 5.67 13.03
N VAL A 69 -4.75 6.08 14.18
CA VAL A 69 -3.56 5.50 14.81
C VAL A 69 -3.88 5.20 16.27
N ASP A 70 -3.36 4.09 16.76
CA ASP A 70 -3.49 3.61 18.13
C ASP A 70 -2.09 3.32 18.71
N LEU A 71 -1.90 3.66 19.98
CA LEU A 71 -0.75 3.24 20.78
C LEU A 71 -1.25 2.33 21.90
N ASP A 72 -0.77 1.08 21.94
CA ASP A 72 -1.19 0.08 22.93
C ASP A 72 -2.71 -0.12 23.01
N GLY A 73 -3.38 0.01 21.86
CA GLY A 73 -4.84 -0.08 21.74
C GLY A 73 -5.60 1.15 22.24
N VAL A 74 -4.90 2.24 22.55
CA VAL A 74 -5.48 3.55 22.88
C VAL A 74 -5.45 4.44 21.63
N PRO A 75 -6.60 4.98 21.19
CA PRO A 75 -6.64 5.88 20.04
C PRO A 75 -5.78 7.13 20.26
N GLY A 76 -4.88 7.39 19.32
CA GLY A 76 -4.07 8.59 19.27
C GLY A 76 -4.82 9.79 18.69
N PRO A 77 -4.21 10.99 18.74
CA PRO A 77 -4.76 12.18 18.10
C PRO A 77 -4.77 12.03 16.57
N ALA A 78 -5.54 12.89 15.89
CA ALA A 78 -5.45 13.01 14.43
C ALA A 78 -4.07 13.54 14.03
N LEU A 79 -3.49 12.98 12.96
CA LEU A 79 -2.18 13.35 12.43
C LEU A 79 -2.34 13.91 11.00
N PRO A 80 -2.85 15.16 10.85
CA PRO A 80 -3.13 15.74 9.53
C PRO A 80 -1.87 16.14 8.77
N PHE A 81 -0.71 16.20 9.43
CA PHE A 81 0.56 16.57 8.80
C PHE A 81 1.44 15.34 8.63
N VAL A 82 1.84 15.07 7.39
CA VAL A 82 2.76 14.00 7.01
C VAL A 82 3.86 14.62 6.16
N ASP A 83 5.10 14.31 6.46
CA ASP A 83 6.26 14.79 5.70
C ASP A 83 7.44 13.83 5.83
N SER A 84 8.45 14.03 5.01
CA SER A 84 9.76 13.43 5.21
C SER A 84 10.52 14.23 6.30
N PRO A 85 11.11 13.57 7.30
CA PRO A 85 12.10 14.16 8.20
C PRO A 85 13.24 14.90 7.48
N ASP A 86 13.77 14.35 6.40
CA ASP A 86 14.81 15.00 5.59
C ASP A 86 14.34 16.29 4.93
N ASN A 87 13.11 16.30 4.39
CA ASN A 87 12.47 17.49 3.81
C ASN A 87 12.16 18.54 4.89
N PHE A 88 11.56 18.11 6.00
CA PHE A 88 11.18 18.97 7.11
C PHE A 88 12.38 19.70 7.73
N LEU A 89 13.52 19.00 7.87
CA LEU A 89 14.76 19.57 8.42
C LEU A 89 15.62 20.29 7.37
N GLY A 90 15.24 20.26 6.09
CA GLY A 90 15.99 20.88 4.99
C GLY A 90 17.31 20.17 4.69
N ILE A 91 17.43 18.88 5.01
CA ILE A 91 18.61 18.03 4.74
C ILE A 91 18.57 17.53 3.29
N GLY A 92 17.38 17.24 2.79
CA GLY A 92 17.13 16.76 1.43
C GLY A 92 15.75 17.14 0.93
N THR A 93 15.46 16.87 -0.34
CA THR A 93 14.10 16.97 -0.89
C THR A 93 13.61 15.56 -1.18
N THR A 94 12.93 14.98 -0.21
CA THR A 94 12.42 13.61 -0.27
C THR A 94 10.93 13.59 0.08
N LEU A 95 10.26 12.54 -0.36
CA LEU A 95 8.85 12.34 -0.06
C LEU A 95 8.72 11.45 1.19
N PRO A 96 7.69 11.67 2.03
CA PRO A 96 7.37 10.76 3.14
C PRO A 96 7.19 9.34 2.64
N THR A 97 8.09 8.45 3.05
CA THR A 97 8.19 7.11 2.46
C THR A 97 8.43 6.04 3.52
N VAL A 98 7.76 4.89 3.36
CA VAL A 98 8.01 3.67 4.14
C VAL A 98 8.17 2.48 3.20
N THR A 99 8.97 1.48 3.58
CA THR A 99 9.05 0.22 2.84
C THR A 99 8.36 -0.93 3.56
N LEU A 100 7.89 -1.93 2.81
CA LEU A 100 7.24 -3.10 3.39
C LEU A 100 8.21 -3.95 4.22
N ASP A 101 9.44 -4.04 3.75
CA ASP A 101 10.52 -4.78 4.40
C ASP A 101 11.28 -3.98 5.47
N ALA A 102 10.85 -2.74 5.76
CA ALA A 102 11.50 -1.84 6.71
C ALA A 102 12.98 -1.50 6.42
N SER A 103 13.45 -1.74 5.19
CA SER A 103 14.82 -1.40 4.77
C SER A 103 15.06 0.11 4.63
N PHE A 104 14.00 0.90 4.39
CA PHE A 104 14.08 2.36 4.32
C PHE A 104 12.80 3.01 4.87
N MET A 105 12.97 4.04 5.69
CA MET A 105 11.89 4.86 6.23
C MET A 105 12.37 6.31 6.30
N ASP A 106 11.60 7.22 5.75
CA ASP A 106 11.82 8.67 5.86
C ASP A 106 10.42 9.26 6.07
N PHE A 107 9.93 9.14 7.31
CA PHE A 107 8.52 9.35 7.60
C PHE A 107 8.24 10.06 8.94
N PHE A 108 7.52 11.17 8.85
CA PHE A 108 6.88 11.89 9.96
C PHE A 108 5.36 11.82 9.83
N ALA A 109 4.68 11.63 10.96
CA ALA A 109 3.26 11.92 11.11
C ALA A 109 3.04 12.75 12.37
N CYS A 110 2.48 13.95 12.21
CA CYS A 110 2.38 14.96 13.25
C CYS A 110 0.98 15.54 13.37
N THR A 111 0.66 16.05 14.56
CA THR A 111 -0.61 16.74 14.85
C THR A 111 -0.73 18.07 14.11
N ASP A 112 0.40 18.71 13.78
CA ASP A 112 0.51 19.92 12.97
C ASP A 112 1.90 20.04 12.30
N ASN A 113 2.10 21.13 11.55
CA ASN A 113 3.35 21.40 10.82
C ASN A 113 4.52 21.86 11.71
N THR A 114 4.35 21.93 13.03
CA THR A 114 5.46 22.15 13.96
C THR A 114 6.12 20.85 14.38
N CYS A 115 5.43 19.72 14.18
CA CYS A 115 5.88 18.38 14.60
C CYS A 115 6.31 18.30 16.06
N SER A 116 5.66 19.08 16.93
CA SER A 116 5.87 19.02 18.39
C SER A 116 5.24 17.78 19.05
N ASP A 117 4.30 17.13 18.35
CA ASP A 117 3.68 15.87 18.75
C ASP A 117 3.35 15.01 17.52
N GLY A 118 3.38 13.69 17.68
CA GLY A 118 3.36 12.74 16.58
C GLY A 118 4.38 11.61 16.74
N PHE A 119 4.83 11.04 15.63
CA PHE A 119 5.90 10.05 15.60
C PHE A 119 6.74 10.11 14.32
N LEU A 120 7.93 9.54 14.41
CA LEU A 120 8.93 9.45 13.34
C LEU A 120 9.44 8.02 13.21
N PHE A 121 9.62 7.59 11.96
CA PHE A 121 10.49 6.49 11.58
C PHE A 121 11.59 7.01 10.65
N GLY A 122 12.85 6.82 11.05
CA GLY A 122 14.03 7.20 10.26
C GLY A 122 14.97 6.02 10.10
N VAL A 123 15.06 5.47 8.90
CA VAL A 123 15.85 4.27 8.58
C VAL A 123 16.52 4.48 7.24
N GLY A 124 17.85 4.61 7.23
CA GLY A 124 18.61 4.80 5.99
C GLY A 124 18.41 6.17 5.32
N ASP A 125 17.76 7.11 6.02
CA ASP A 125 17.51 8.50 5.63
C ASP A 125 18.59 9.46 6.18
N GLY A 126 18.55 10.73 5.79
CA GLY A 126 19.45 11.77 6.30
C GLY A 126 19.30 12.00 7.80
N VAL A 127 18.09 11.86 8.35
CA VAL A 127 17.83 11.98 9.79
C VAL A 127 18.49 10.87 10.58
N SER A 128 18.42 9.61 10.16
CA SER A 128 19.21 8.53 10.79
C SER A 128 20.70 8.87 10.78
N GLY A 129 21.19 9.57 9.76
CA GLY A 129 22.53 10.16 9.71
C GLY A 129 22.86 11.12 10.87
N LEU A 130 21.89 11.94 11.30
CA LEU A 130 22.03 12.81 12.48
C LEU A 130 22.17 12.01 13.79
N TYR A 131 21.63 10.80 13.84
CA TYR A 131 21.75 9.87 14.95
C TYR A 131 22.95 8.92 14.82
N GLY A 132 23.93 9.26 13.97
CA GLY A 132 25.12 8.43 13.76
C GLY A 132 24.90 7.27 12.79
N GLY A 133 23.88 7.37 11.93
CA GLY A 133 23.52 6.37 10.93
C GLY A 133 22.71 5.20 11.47
N VAL A 134 22.11 5.33 12.66
CA VAL A 134 21.31 4.27 13.27
C VAL A 134 19.81 4.45 12.96
N PRO A 135 19.06 3.37 12.71
CA PRO A 135 17.61 3.42 12.59
C PRO A 135 16.96 3.95 13.88
N VAL A 136 16.03 4.89 13.75
CA VAL A 136 15.38 5.55 14.90
C VAL A 136 13.85 5.50 14.81
N TYR A 137 13.25 5.33 15.98
CA TYR A 137 11.81 5.51 16.23
C TYR A 137 11.64 6.52 17.37
N ILE A 138 10.94 7.61 17.09
CA ILE A 138 10.75 8.71 18.05
C ILE A 138 9.27 9.03 18.14
N VAL A 139 8.78 9.28 19.35
CA VAL A 139 7.38 9.56 19.63
C VAL A 139 7.22 10.77 20.53
N GLY A 140 6.21 11.59 20.23
CA GLY A 140 5.86 12.81 20.96
C GLY A 140 4.96 12.56 22.18
N PRO A 141 4.52 13.65 22.84
CA PRO A 141 3.71 13.62 24.06
C PRO A 141 2.49 12.69 24.03
N SER A 142 1.71 12.69 22.95
CA SER A 142 0.51 11.84 22.86
C SER A 142 0.84 10.36 22.70
N PHE A 143 2.10 10.05 22.41
CA PHE A 143 2.60 8.71 22.14
C PHE A 143 3.68 8.27 23.15
N GLY A 144 3.73 8.91 24.33
CA GLY A 144 4.61 8.51 25.44
C GLY A 144 5.92 9.29 25.57
N ASN A 145 6.21 10.23 24.65
CA ASN A 145 7.36 11.14 24.69
C ASN A 145 8.71 10.46 24.92
N THR A 146 9.10 9.57 24.00
CA THR A 146 10.29 8.73 24.12
C THR A 146 10.95 8.50 22.77
N SER A 147 12.12 7.88 22.77
CA SER A 147 12.83 7.45 21.57
C SER A 147 13.51 6.10 21.80
N SER A 148 13.65 5.34 20.72
CA SER A 148 14.33 4.03 20.72
C SER A 148 14.98 3.79 19.37
N LEU A 149 15.83 2.77 19.28
CA LEU A 149 16.27 2.29 17.99
C LEU A 149 15.10 1.63 17.27
N PHE A 150 15.01 1.85 15.96
CA PHE A 150 14.04 1.14 15.15
C PHE A 150 14.52 -0.28 14.88
N ASP A 151 13.64 -1.27 15.14
CA ASP A 151 13.90 -2.68 14.85
C ASP A 151 12.94 -3.18 13.76
N ALA A 152 13.50 -3.49 12.59
CA ALA A 152 12.72 -3.97 11.44
C ALA A 152 11.92 -5.25 11.73
N THR A 153 12.33 -6.06 12.72
CA THR A 153 11.58 -7.28 13.10
C THR A 153 10.25 -6.98 13.79
N GLY A 154 10.09 -5.77 14.35
CA GLY A 154 8.85 -5.29 14.94
C GLY A 154 7.87 -4.71 13.91
N TRP A 155 8.30 -4.51 12.67
CA TRP A 155 7.50 -3.91 11.60
C TRP A 155 6.66 -4.97 10.88
N THR A 156 5.37 -4.69 10.71
CA THR A 156 4.47 -5.51 9.91
C THR A 156 3.48 -4.62 9.19
N VAL A 157 3.30 -4.87 7.90
CA VAL A 157 2.39 -4.11 7.07
C VAL A 157 1.56 -5.02 6.18
N THR A 158 0.33 -4.61 5.93
CA THR A 158 -0.61 -5.31 5.06
C THR A 158 -1.27 -4.28 4.15
N PRO A 159 -1.00 -4.33 2.83
CA PRO A 159 -1.77 -3.55 1.86
C PRO A 159 -3.23 -4.03 1.86
N GLU A 160 -4.17 -3.11 1.94
CA GLU A 160 -5.57 -3.46 1.70
C GLU A 160 -5.79 -3.69 0.20
N PRO A 161 -6.60 -4.67 -0.22
CA PRO A 161 -6.88 -4.83 -1.64
C PRO A 161 -7.69 -3.63 -2.14
N SER A 162 -7.04 -2.74 -2.89
CA SER A 162 -7.71 -1.63 -3.57
C SER A 162 -9.01 -2.09 -4.26
N SER A 163 -10.11 -1.37 -4.00
CA SER A 163 -11.47 -1.71 -4.46
C SER A 163 -11.59 -1.84 -5.99
N LEU A 164 -10.64 -1.24 -6.73
CA LEU A 164 -10.51 -1.37 -8.18
C LEU A 164 -10.23 -2.81 -8.64
N CYS A 165 -9.40 -3.56 -7.91
CA CYS A 165 -9.12 -4.97 -8.20
C CYS A 165 -10.35 -5.85 -7.96
N LEU A 166 -11.14 -5.56 -6.92
CA LEU A 166 -12.43 -6.22 -6.66
C LEU A 166 -13.48 -5.87 -7.73
N GLY A 167 -13.51 -4.61 -8.19
CA GLY A 167 -14.41 -4.18 -9.26
C GLY A 167 -14.12 -4.88 -10.60
N LEU A 168 -12.86 -4.97 -11.00
CA LEU A 168 -12.46 -5.58 -12.27
C LEU A 168 -12.71 -7.09 -12.31
N THR A 169 -12.48 -7.80 -11.19
CA THR A 169 -12.79 -9.24 -11.08
C THR A 169 -14.29 -9.50 -11.16
N MET A 170 -15.13 -8.67 -10.54
CA MET A 170 -16.59 -8.77 -10.62
C MET A 170 -17.12 -8.50 -12.04
N VAL A 171 -16.57 -7.51 -12.75
CA VAL A 171 -16.93 -7.23 -14.15
C VAL A 171 -16.54 -8.39 -15.07
N ALA A 172 -15.32 -8.93 -14.90
CA ALA A 172 -14.87 -10.09 -15.66
C ALA A 172 -15.79 -11.30 -15.44
N LEU A 173 -16.17 -11.58 -14.19
CA LEU A 173 -17.09 -12.66 -13.85
C LEU A 173 -18.48 -12.44 -14.46
N ALA A 174 -19.01 -11.22 -14.39
CA ALA A 174 -20.30 -10.87 -14.99
C ALA A 174 -20.30 -11.04 -16.52
N LEU A 175 -19.19 -10.72 -17.20
CA LEU A 175 -19.02 -10.92 -18.64
C LEU A 175 -18.95 -12.41 -19.00
N VAL A 176 -18.25 -13.23 -18.19
CA VAL A 176 -18.19 -14.69 -18.36
C VAL A 176 -19.57 -15.32 -18.19
N VAL A 177 -20.31 -14.97 -17.14
CA VAL A 177 -21.67 -15.47 -16.88
C VAL A 177 -22.66 -15.05 -17.98
N ARG A 178 -22.59 -13.80 -18.46
CA ARG A 178 -23.41 -13.33 -19.60
C ARG A 178 -23.08 -14.06 -20.89
N ARG A 179 -21.82 -14.42 -21.13
CA ARG A 179 -21.41 -15.19 -22.30
C ARG A 179 -21.90 -16.63 -22.22
N HIS A 180 -21.83 -17.25 -21.04
CA HIS A 180 -22.28 -18.63 -20.82
C HIS A 180 -23.81 -18.80 -20.93
N SER A 181 -24.57 -17.83 -20.40
CA SER A 181 -26.04 -17.83 -20.49
C SER A 181 -26.57 -17.60 -21.92
N ARG A 182 -25.86 -16.84 -22.76
CA ARG A 182 -26.20 -16.70 -24.19
C ARG A 182 -25.93 -17.97 -25.00
N LEU A 183 -24.90 -18.73 -24.66
CA LEU A 183 -24.58 -20.02 -25.30
C LEU A 183 -25.57 -21.13 -24.92
N GLY A 184 -26.03 -21.16 -23.66
CA GLY A 184 -27.03 -22.16 -23.21
C GLY A 184 -28.42 -21.99 -23.82
N ARG A 185 -28.77 -20.79 -24.32
CA ARG A 185 -30.09 -20.51 -24.90
C ARG A 185 -30.22 -20.89 -26.38
N GLN A 186 -29.13 -21.29 -27.05
CA GLN A 186 -29.16 -21.70 -28.46
C GLN A 186 -29.38 -23.21 -28.70
N ILE A 187 -29.56 -24.03 -27.66
CA ILE A 187 -29.71 -25.50 -27.78
C ILE A 187 -31.17 -25.97 -27.54
N SER A 188 -32.11 -25.05 -27.35
CA SER A 188 -33.55 -25.37 -27.26
C SER A 188 -34.33 -24.57 -28.29
N GLY A 189 -34.17 -24.96 -29.54
CA GLY A 189 -34.99 -24.57 -30.68
C GLY A 189 -35.20 -25.78 -31.57
#